data_AF-A0A1J6HV43-F1
#
_entry.id   AF-A0A1J6HV43-F1
#
_cell.length_a   1.000
_cell.length_b   1.000
_cell.length_c   1.000
_cell.angle_alpha   90.00
_cell.angle_beta   90.00
_cell.angle_gamma   90.00
#
_symmetry.space_group_name_H-M   'P 1'
#
loop_
_entity.id
_entity.type
_entity.pdbx_description
1 polymer ?
#
loop_
_entity_poly.entity_id
_entity_poly.type
_entity_poly.pdbx_seq_one_letter_code
_entity_poly.pdbx_strand_id
1 'polypeptide(L)'
;MLISTYAGELWAMVRDGIETNLKTNTYGATQFDVDVDKESYEEVFDLGNRALFLGFNATLAVEQDEYFKGNRVYFTDDCSSSYFHSERGGGKDLGIYNYLDGNIEPHYTYHRFSPPIWIFNSPFSA
;
A
#
# COMPACT_ATOMS: atom_id res chain seq x y z
N MET A 1 -5.94 4.13 -4.05
CA MET A 1 -5.58 5.04 -2.94
C MET A 1 -4.66 6.13 -3.48
N LEU A 2 -4.83 7.39 -3.06
CA LEU A 2 -3.98 8.52 -3.46
C LEU A 2 -2.97 8.84 -2.35
N ILE A 3 -1.78 9.25 -2.74
CA ILE A 3 -0.65 9.56 -1.86
C ILE A 3 -0.07 10.89 -2.30
N SER A 4 0.00 11.88 -1.40
CA SER A 4 0.78 13.10 -1.66
C SER A 4 2.07 13.05 -0.86
N THR A 5 3.19 13.43 -1.47
CA THR A 5 4.48 13.51 -0.79
C THR A 5 4.77 14.95 -0.37
N TYR A 6 5.69 15.14 0.57
CA TYR A 6 6.16 16.48 0.97
C TYR A 6 6.86 17.23 -0.18
N ALA A 7 7.31 16.51 -1.21
CA ALA A 7 7.91 17.08 -2.41
C ALA A 7 6.86 17.60 -3.41
N GLY A 8 5.56 17.43 -3.13
CA GLY A 8 4.46 17.84 -4.02
C GLY A 8 4.13 16.82 -5.11
N GLU A 9 4.69 15.62 -5.04
CA GLU A 9 4.35 14.52 -5.95
C GLU A 9 2.99 13.92 -5.54
N LEU A 10 2.20 13.51 -6.54
CA LEU A 10 0.94 12.81 -6.32
C LEU A 10 1.03 11.42 -6.93
N TRP A 11 0.91 10.39 -6.10
CA TRP A 11 0.91 9.00 -6.55
C TRP A 11 -0.46 8.37 -6.38
N ALA A 12 -0.83 7.53 -7.34
CA ALA A 12 -2.01 6.68 -7.28
C ALA A 12 -1.60 5.23 -7.20
N MET A 13 -2.10 4.52 -6.20
CA MET A 13 -1.91 3.08 -6.09
C MET A 13 -3.24 2.35 -6.31
N VAL A 14 -3.22 1.42 -7.26
CA VAL A 14 -4.31 0.51 -7.59
C VAL A 14 -3.91 -0.88 -7.12
N ARG A 15 -4.84 -1.56 -6.44
CA ARG A 15 -4.64 -2.93 -5.98
C ARG A 15 -5.87 -3.75 -6.33
N ASP A 16 -5.64 -5.00 -6.69
CA ASP A 16 -6.70 -5.99 -6.74
C ASP A 16 -6.86 -6.56 -5.33
N GLY A 17 -7.96 -6.23 -4.66
CA GLY A 17 -8.23 -6.67 -3.28
C GLY A 17 -9.27 -7.77 -3.17
N ILE A 18 -9.92 -8.14 -4.28
CA ILE A 18 -11.07 -9.04 -4.27
C ILE A 18 -10.72 -10.37 -4.93
N GLU A 19 -10.08 -10.34 -6.10
CA GLU A 19 -9.73 -11.53 -6.86
C GLU A 19 -8.21 -11.66 -7.00
N THR A 20 -7.70 -12.88 -6.89
CA THR A 20 -6.31 -13.16 -7.22
C THR A 20 -6.18 -13.34 -8.72
N ASN A 21 -5.01 -13.02 -9.27
CA ASN A 21 -4.69 -13.40 -10.64
C ASN A 21 -4.79 -14.94 -10.76
N LEU A 22 -5.63 -15.43 -11.67
CA LEU A 22 -5.96 -16.86 -11.80
C LEU A 22 -4.74 -17.76 -12.09
N LYS A 23 -3.65 -17.20 -12.62
CA LYS A 23 -2.43 -17.97 -12.97
C LYS A 23 -1.42 -18.00 -11.83
N THR A 24 -1.21 -16.87 -11.15
CA THR A 24 -0.22 -16.77 -10.07
C THR A 24 -0.83 -17.02 -8.70
N ASN A 25 -2.16 -16.94 -8.60
CA ASN A 25 -2.91 -16.93 -7.35
C ASN A 25 -2.41 -15.85 -6.36
N THR A 26 -1.88 -14.75 -6.90
CA THR A 26 -1.41 -13.58 -6.14
C THR A 26 -2.27 -12.36 -6.42
N TYR A 27 -2.27 -11.40 -5.50
CA TYR A 27 -2.86 -10.09 -5.72
C TYR A 27 -1.88 -9.20 -6.49
N GLY A 28 -2.41 -8.34 -7.35
CA GLY A 28 -1.64 -7.37 -8.12
C GLY A 28 -1.66 -6.00 -7.43
N ALA A 29 -0.54 -5.30 -7.50
CA ALA A 29 -0.43 -3.91 -7.11
C ALA A 29 0.26 -3.13 -8.23
N THR A 30 -0.33 -2.00 -8.60
CA THR A 30 0.20 -1.10 -9.62
C THR A 30 0.21 0.31 -9.07
N GLN A 31 1.31 1.01 -9.27
CA GLN A 31 1.46 2.39 -8.84
C GLN A 31 1.70 3.29 -10.04
N PHE A 32 1.16 4.50 -9.94
CA PHE A 32 1.30 5.54 -10.94
C PHE A 32 1.78 6.82 -10.28
N ASP A 33 2.72 7.51 -10.92
CA ASP A 33 2.96 8.92 -10.69
C ASP A 33 1.95 9.72 -11.53
N VAL A 34 1.30 10.70 -10.91
CA VAL A 34 0.19 11.47 -11.50
C VAL A 34 0.60 12.93 -11.59
N ASP A 35 0.78 13.40 -12.82
CA ASP A 35 0.97 14.81 -13.11
C ASP A 35 -0.40 15.45 -13.40
N VAL A 36 -0.93 16.15 -12.40
CA VAL A 36 -2.24 16.79 -12.47
C VAL A 36 -2.25 17.94 -13.50
N ASP A 37 -1.15 18.69 -13.61
CA ASP A 37 -1.06 19.85 -14.49
C ASP A 37 -1.01 19.45 -15.96
N LYS A 38 -0.36 18.31 -16.26
CA LYS A 38 -0.27 17.75 -17.62
C LYS A 38 -1.38 16.76 -17.94
N GLU A 39 -2.30 16.49 -17.01
CA GLU A 39 -3.34 15.46 -17.13
C GLU A 39 -2.77 14.09 -17.57
N SER A 40 -1.64 13.69 -16.99
CA SER A 40 -0.90 12.50 -17.40
C SER A 40 -0.48 11.64 -16.21
N TYR A 41 -0.22 10.36 -16.47
CA TYR A 41 0.30 9.45 -15.46
C TYR A 41 1.31 8.47 -16.06
N GLU A 42 2.27 8.04 -15.26
CA GLU A 42 3.25 7.02 -15.63
C GLU A 42 3.31 5.92 -14.58
N GLU A 43 3.45 4.67 -15.01
CA GLU A 43 3.55 3.54 -14.09
C GLU A 43 4.93 3.55 -13.41
N VAL A 44 4.92 3.40 -12.09
CA VAL A 44 6.12 3.39 -11.25
C VAL A 44 6.47 1.96 -10.92
N PHE A 45 7.71 1.58 -11.21
CA PHE A 45 8.24 0.24 -10.95
C PHE A 45 9.38 0.23 -9.91
N ASP A 46 9.76 1.40 -9.38
CA ASP A 46 10.84 1.55 -8.41
C ASP A 46 10.61 2.78 -7.52
N LEU A 47 10.60 2.58 -6.19
CA LEU A 47 10.52 3.65 -5.19
C LEU A 47 11.91 4.07 -4.65
N GLY A 48 12.96 3.39 -5.08
CA GLY A 48 14.33 3.58 -4.61
C GLY A 48 14.45 3.34 -3.11
N ASN A 49 14.94 4.34 -2.37
CA ASN A 49 15.11 4.26 -0.92
C ASN A 49 13.80 4.49 -0.14
N ARG A 50 12.67 4.76 -0.80
CA ARG A 50 11.40 5.06 -0.14
C ARG A 50 10.59 3.80 0.16
N ALA A 51 10.00 3.76 1.35
CA ALA A 51 8.99 2.80 1.76
C ALA A 51 7.64 3.52 1.87
N LEU A 52 6.59 2.88 1.36
CA LEU A 52 5.22 3.38 1.45
C LEU A 52 4.43 2.58 2.48
N PHE A 53 3.70 3.29 3.33
CA PHE A 53 2.78 2.71 4.31
C PHE A 53 1.37 3.13 3.91
N LEU A 54 0.53 2.14 3.59
CA LEU A 54 -0.84 2.36 3.11
C LEU A 54 -1.81 1.65 4.01
N GLY A 55 -2.81 2.36 4.49
CA GLY A 55 -3.83 1.80 5.35
C GLY A 55 -5.10 2.61 5.29
N PHE A 56 -6.16 2.05 5.88
CA PHE A 56 -7.46 2.71 5.93
C PHE A 56 -7.39 4.09 6.61
N ASN A 57 -6.59 4.20 7.67
CA ASN A 57 -6.58 5.40 8.51
C ASN A 57 -5.59 6.46 8.04
N ALA A 58 -4.52 6.07 7.36
CA ALA A 58 -3.44 6.96 6.99
C ALA A 58 -2.54 6.34 5.93
N THR A 59 -1.86 7.24 5.24
CA THR A 59 -0.84 6.93 4.25
C THR A 59 0.42 7.74 4.56
N LEU A 60 1.59 7.12 4.45
CA LEU A 60 2.87 7.78 4.64
C LEU A 60 3.94 7.26 3.67
N ALA A 61 4.80 8.16 3.19
CA ALA A 61 6.03 7.84 2.48
C ALA A 61 7.23 8.26 3.33
N VAL A 62 8.17 7.34 3.57
CA VAL A 62 9.39 7.59 4.35
C VAL A 62 10.60 6.97 3.68
N GLU A 63 11.78 7.51 3.96
CA GLU A 63 13.03 6.82 3.62
C GLU A 63 13.21 5.58 4.49
N GLN A 64 13.77 4.52 3.91
CA GLN A 64 14.04 3.26 4.59
C GLN A 64 14.90 3.41 5.85
N ASP A 65 14.75 2.48 6.78
CA ASP A 65 15.55 2.44 8.00
C ASP A 65 15.99 1.01 8.38
N GLU A 66 16.34 0.80 9.65
CA GLU A 66 16.71 -0.52 10.15
C GLU A 66 15.53 -1.51 10.25
N TYR A 67 14.30 -1.02 10.43
CA TYR A 67 13.08 -1.80 10.65
C TYR A 67 12.30 -2.10 9.36
N PHE A 68 12.37 -1.22 8.36
CA PHE A 68 11.70 -1.39 7.07
C PHE A 68 12.63 -1.09 5.90
N LYS A 69 12.30 -1.64 4.72
CA LYS A 69 13.14 -1.51 3.52
C LYS A 69 12.45 -0.66 2.48
N GLY A 70 13.27 0.09 1.74
CA GLY A 70 12.83 0.85 0.59
C GLY A 70 12.40 -0.07 -0.55
N ASN A 71 11.81 0.53 -1.57
CA ASN A 71 11.26 -0.17 -2.71
C ASN A 71 10.17 -1.19 -2.35
N ARG A 72 9.41 -0.87 -1.29
CA ARG A 72 8.34 -1.71 -0.76
C ARG A 72 7.15 -0.88 -0.35
N VAL A 73 5.99 -1.54 -0.41
CA VAL A 73 4.74 -0.99 0.08
C VAL A 73 4.18 -1.90 1.15
N TYR A 74 3.96 -1.33 2.33
CA TYR A 74 3.43 -1.98 3.52
C TYR A 74 1.95 -1.65 3.61
N PHE A 75 1.08 -2.66 3.52
CA PHE A 75 -0.36 -2.47 3.53
C PHE A 75 -1.00 -2.99 4.80
N THR A 76 -1.87 -2.18 5.38
CA THR A 76 -2.94 -2.65 6.24
C THR A 76 -4.24 -2.75 5.44
N ASP A 77 -5.18 -3.54 5.95
CA ASP A 77 -6.41 -3.89 5.26
C ASP A 77 -7.27 -2.64 5.12
N ASP A 78 -7.51 -2.23 3.89
CA ASP A 78 -8.21 -0.98 3.54
C ASP A 78 -9.44 -1.23 2.67
N CYS A 79 -9.68 -2.48 2.28
CA CYS A 79 -10.80 -2.88 1.43
C CYS A 79 -12.08 -3.13 2.23
N SER A 80 -12.72 -2.06 2.74
CA SER A 80 -13.97 -2.08 3.52
C SER A 80 -15.06 -3.03 2.97
N SER A 81 -15.21 -3.13 1.64
CA SER A 81 -16.19 -4.00 0.98
C SER A 81 -15.89 -5.49 1.18
N SER A 82 -14.62 -5.89 1.17
CA SER A 82 -14.22 -7.28 1.39
C SER A 82 -14.48 -7.74 2.84
N TYR A 83 -14.35 -6.84 3.82
CA TYR A 83 -14.67 -7.13 5.22
C TYR A 83 -16.13 -7.54 5.43
N PHE A 84 -17.07 -6.79 4.84
CA PHE A 84 -18.49 -6.97 5.12
C PHE A 84 -19.17 -7.98 4.18
N HIS A 85 -18.61 -8.23 3.00
CA HIS A 85 -19.32 -8.94 1.93
C HIS A 85 -18.62 -10.19 1.39
N SER A 86 -17.42 -10.54 1.86
CA SER A 86 -16.73 -11.79 1.45
C SER A 86 -16.81 -12.85 2.56
N GLU A 87 -17.22 -14.09 2.22
CA GLU A 87 -17.19 -15.24 3.16
C GLU A 87 -15.78 -15.54 3.67
N ARG A 88 -14.76 -15.29 2.83
CA ARG A 88 -13.35 -15.40 3.20
C ARG A 88 -12.84 -14.21 4.05
N GLY A 89 -13.69 -13.21 4.31
CA GLY A 89 -13.39 -11.99 5.08
C GLY A 89 -12.49 -10.99 4.35
N GLY A 90 -12.19 -9.89 5.06
CA GLY A 90 -11.04 -9.01 4.80
C GLY A 90 -9.72 -9.68 5.16
N GLY A 91 -8.63 -8.93 5.09
CA GLY A 91 -7.29 -9.30 5.54
C GLY A 91 -6.39 -9.83 4.44
N LYS A 92 -6.88 -9.84 3.19
CA LYS A 92 -6.18 -10.39 2.03
C LYS A 92 -5.27 -9.36 1.36
N ASP A 93 -5.58 -8.10 1.58
CA ASP A 93 -4.88 -6.86 1.26
C ASP A 93 -3.89 -6.44 2.36
N LEU A 94 -3.54 -7.37 3.26
CA LEU A 94 -2.47 -7.22 4.24
C LEU A 94 -1.17 -7.79 3.70
N GLY A 95 -0.09 -7.03 3.82
CA GLY A 95 1.24 -7.56 3.54
C GLY A 95 2.23 -6.52 3.08
N ILE A 96 3.27 -7.02 2.42
CA ILE A 96 4.36 -6.20 1.90
C ILE A 96 4.50 -6.50 0.41
N TYR A 97 4.24 -5.53 -0.44
CA TYR A 97 4.57 -5.61 -1.86
C TYR A 97 6.03 -5.19 -2.07
N ASN A 98 6.77 -6.01 -2.78
CA ASN A 98 8.17 -5.76 -3.11
C ASN A 98 8.31 -5.55 -4.62
N TYR A 99 8.78 -4.37 -5.02
CA TYR A 99 8.96 -4.03 -6.43
C TYR A 99 10.06 -4.84 -7.13
N LEU A 100 10.98 -5.45 -6.36
CA LEU A 100 12.07 -6.25 -6.94
C LEU A 100 11.58 -7.56 -7.56
N ASP A 101 10.59 -8.21 -6.96
CA ASP A 101 10.08 -9.51 -7.38
C ASP A 101 8.58 -9.49 -7.74
N GLY A 102 7.90 -8.36 -7.51
CA GLY A 102 6.49 -8.17 -7.79
C GLY A 102 5.56 -9.00 -6.91
N ASN A 103 6.06 -9.53 -5.79
CA ASN A 103 5.29 -10.39 -4.90
C ASN A 103 4.75 -9.63 -3.69
N ILE A 104 3.66 -10.16 -3.13
CA ILE A 104 3.11 -9.72 -1.85
C ILE A 104 3.43 -10.78 -0.80
N GLU A 105 4.24 -10.40 0.18
CA GLU A 105 4.56 -11.23 1.34
C GLU A 105 3.51 -11.04 2.44
N PRO A 106 2.89 -12.13 2.94
CA PRO A 106 2.03 -12.05 4.12
C PRO A 106 2.86 -11.65 5.35
N HIS A 107 2.49 -10.54 6.01
CA HIS A 107 3.28 -10.01 7.14
C HIS A 107 2.46 -9.76 8.42
N TYR A 108 1.14 -9.61 8.32
CA TYR A 108 0.29 -9.23 9.44
C TYR A 108 -0.75 -10.30 9.76
N THR A 109 -1.13 -10.39 11.03
CA THR A 109 -2.28 -11.21 11.43
C THR A 109 -3.57 -10.43 11.21
N TYR A 110 -4.50 -11.02 10.46
CA TYR A 110 -5.80 -10.43 10.21
C TYR A 110 -6.72 -10.56 11.44
N HIS A 111 -7.48 -9.49 11.71
CA HIS A 111 -8.61 -9.53 12.62
C HIS A 111 -9.82 -8.83 12.01
N ARG A 112 -10.93 -9.57 11.87
CA ARG A 112 -12.14 -9.12 11.15
C ARG A 112 -12.74 -7.82 11.66
N PHE A 113 -12.70 -7.58 12.97
CA PHE A 113 -13.34 -6.41 13.58
C PHE A 113 -12.36 -5.30 13.94
N SER A 114 -11.06 -5.59 13.85
CA SER A 114 -10.01 -4.69 14.33
C SER A 114 -8.77 -4.93 13.48
N PRO A 115 -8.85 -4.63 12.17
CA PRO A 115 -7.69 -4.73 11.29
C PRO A 115 -6.56 -3.87 11.84
N PRO A 116 -5.30 -4.26 11.57
CA PRO A 116 -4.16 -3.40 11.92
C PRO A 116 -4.34 -2.02 11.27
N ILE A 117 -3.90 -0.98 11.96
CA ILE A 117 -3.86 0.40 11.47
C ILE A 117 -2.46 0.96 11.64
N TRP A 118 -2.14 2.00 10.88
CA TRP A 118 -0.86 2.69 11.03
C TRP A 118 -0.91 3.71 12.15
N ILE A 119 0.03 3.64 13.08
CA ILE A 119 0.24 4.68 14.09
C ILE A 119 1.56 5.36 13.77
N PHE A 120 1.47 6.62 13.37
CA PHE A 120 2.65 7.43 13.10
C PHE A 120 2.87 8.38 14.26
N ASN A 121 4.05 8.33 14.86
CA ASN A 121 4.49 9.38 15.76
C ASN A 121 4.91 10.57 14.89
N SER A 122 4.04 11.57 14.73
CA SER A 122 4.46 12.79 14.06
C SER A 122 5.52 13.52 14.90
N PRO A 123 6.62 13.98 14.30
CA PRO A 123 7.57 14.87 14.96
C PRO A 123 7.07 16.32 14.89
N PHE A 124 5.78 16.59 15.11
CA PHE A 124 5.35 17.97 15.33
C PHE A 124 5.81 18.35 16.74
N SER A 125 7.03 18.87 16.84
CA SER A 125 7.37 19.81 17.90
C SER A 125 6.44 21.01 17.73
N ALA A 126 5.58 21.23 18.73
CA ALA A 126 4.84 22.48 18.91
C ALA A 126 5.80 23.67 19.07
#